data_AF-A0A374MHM6-F1
#
_entry.id   AF-A0A374MHM6-F1
#
_cell.length_a   1.000
_cell.length_b   1.000
_cell.length_c   1.000
_cell.angle_alpha   90.00
_cell.angle_beta   90.00
_cell.angle_gamma   90.00
#
_symmetry.space_group_name_H-M   'P 1'
#
loop_
_entity.id
_entity.type
_entity.pdbx_description
1 polymer ?
#
loop_
_entity_poly.entity_id
_entity_poly.type
_entity_poly.pdbx_seq_one_letter_code
_entity_poly.pdbx_strand_id
1 'polypeptide(L)'
;MLHIFYKHLFGKDTAMKLINYSLKVGKKKLLENVNISFDKKYINHILGSNGAGKSSFAKTCVGMLEFEGKIEENQEAILIGSSSNIPAEFTLDDVIKLLKKKFEAQKIMGLYDLLKLNKVSKNLQIKKMSDGQKQKIKLLAFFISRP
;
A
#
# COMPACT_ATOMS: atom_id res chain seq x y z
N MET A 1 -5.93 -5.66 20.21
CA MET A 1 -7.20 -5.76 19.46
C MET A 1 -7.11 -4.85 18.23
N LEU A 2 -7.59 -5.28 17.06
CA LEU A 2 -7.67 -4.42 15.88
C LEU A 2 -8.86 -3.47 16.10
N HIS A 3 -8.61 -2.17 16.11
CA HIS A 3 -9.68 -1.16 16.16
C HIS A 3 -9.74 -0.49 14.79
N ILE A 4 -10.78 -0.78 14.02
CA ILE A 4 -11.10 0.00 12.83
C ILE A 4 -12.00 1.15 13.29
N PHE A 5 -11.47 2.37 13.31
CA PHE A 5 -12.27 3.57 13.59
C PHE A 5 -12.88 4.06 12.28
N TYR A 6 -14.16 3.76 12.03
CA TYR A 6 -15.22 4.76 11.83
C TYR A 6 -16.57 4.11 11.46
N LYS A 7 -17.62 4.89 11.69
CA LYS A 7 -19.05 4.60 11.58
C LYS A 7 -19.64 5.42 10.42
N HIS A 8 -20.12 4.77 9.36
CA HIS A 8 -21.20 5.30 8.54
C HIS A 8 -22.05 4.18 7.92
N LEU A 9 -23.35 4.44 7.87
CA LEU A 9 -24.37 3.62 7.22
C LEU A 9 -24.19 3.75 5.70
N PHE A 10 -24.16 2.59 5.03
CA PHE A 10 -24.21 2.38 3.58
C PHE A 10 -24.32 3.66 2.71
N GLY A 11 -23.18 4.22 2.31
CA GLY A 11 -23.11 5.16 1.19
C GLY A 11 -23.26 4.43 -0.15
N LYS A 12 -23.78 5.11 -1.18
CA LYS A 12 -24.04 4.51 -2.52
C LYS A 12 -22.79 4.16 -3.32
N ASP A 13 -21.58 4.58 -2.92
CA ASP A 13 -20.35 4.40 -3.70
C ASP A 13 -19.24 3.70 -2.88
N THR A 14 -19.40 2.38 -2.73
CA THR A 14 -18.49 1.50 -1.98
C THR A 14 -17.27 1.10 -2.82
N ALA A 15 -16.09 1.07 -2.21
CA ALA A 15 -14.84 0.58 -2.79
C ALA A 15 -14.53 -0.89 -2.44
N MET A 16 -14.93 -1.35 -1.25
CA MET A 16 -14.76 -2.73 -0.81
C MET A 16 -15.74 -3.06 0.32
N LYS A 17 -16.29 -4.27 0.33
CA LYS A 17 -17.10 -4.80 1.45
C LYS A 17 -16.54 -6.11 1.95
N LEU A 18 -16.42 -6.25 3.26
CA LEU A 18 -16.16 -7.52 3.94
C LEU A 18 -17.50 -8.04 4.48
N ILE A 19 -17.85 -9.28 4.14
CA ILE A 19 -19.08 -9.93 4.59
C ILE A 19 -18.72 -11.24 5.28
N ASN A 20 -19.04 -11.33 6.58
CA ASN A 20 -18.70 -12.44 7.46
C ASN A 20 -17.22 -12.83 7.37
N TYR A 21 -16.34 -11.84 7.20
CA TYR A 21 -14.93 -12.07 6.92
C TYR A 21 -14.22 -12.61 8.16
N SER A 22 -13.51 -13.73 8.00
CA SER A 22 -12.65 -14.28 9.04
C SER A 22 -11.28 -14.62 8.48
N LEU A 23 -10.23 -14.34 9.26
CA LEU A 23 -8.85 -14.59 8.88
C LEU A 23 -8.15 -15.45 9.92
N LYS A 24 -7.62 -16.58 9.46
CA LYS A 24 -6.80 -17.50 10.25
C LYS A 24 -5.41 -17.60 9.62
N VAL A 25 -4.37 -17.51 10.45
CA VAL A 25 -2.98 -17.73 10.03
C VAL A 25 -2.38 -18.80 10.92
N GLY A 26 -2.02 -19.94 10.30
CA GLY A 26 -1.65 -21.15 11.04
C GLY A 26 -2.78 -21.61 11.95
N LYS A 27 -2.52 -21.72 13.25
CA LYS A 27 -3.54 -22.09 14.26
C LYS A 27 -4.29 -20.91 14.85
N LYS A 28 -3.86 -19.66 14.58
CA LYS A 28 -4.39 -18.47 15.24
C LYS A 28 -5.47 -17.79 14.40
N LYS A 29 -6.66 -17.61 14.98
CA LYS A 29 -7.71 -16.75 14.42
C LYS A 29 -7.34 -15.29 14.73
N LEU A 30 -7.16 -14.49 13.70
CA LEU A 30 -6.75 -13.08 13.81
C LEU A 30 -7.95 -12.13 13.71
N LEU A 31 -8.91 -12.48 12.85
CA LEU A 31 -10.15 -11.75 12.63
C LEU A 31 -11.29 -12.76 12.52
N GLU A 32 -12.46 -12.40 13.06
CA GLU A 32 -13.62 -13.28 13.13
C GLU A 32 -14.90 -12.50 12.86
N ASN A 33 -15.68 -12.98 11.89
CA ASN A 33 -16.99 -12.47 11.52
C ASN A 33 -17.06 -10.93 11.33
N VAL A 34 -16.06 -10.38 10.64
CA VAL A 34 -15.95 -8.95 10.37
C VAL A 34 -16.88 -8.56 9.22
N ASN A 35 -17.73 -7.57 9.49
CA ASN A 35 -18.63 -6.97 8.51
C ASN A 35 -18.35 -5.46 8.44
N ILE A 36 -17.75 -5.00 7.35
CA ILE A 36 -17.36 -3.59 7.18
C ILE A 36 -17.35 -3.21 5.70
N SER A 37 -17.66 -1.95 5.41
CA SER A 37 -17.52 -1.33 4.09
C SER A 37 -16.46 -0.23 4.11
N PHE A 38 -15.68 -0.16 3.04
CA PHE A 38 -14.77 0.93 2.73
C PHE A 38 -15.36 1.72 1.56
N ASP A 39 -15.58 3.01 1.75
CA ASP A 39 -16.19 3.87 0.74
C ASP A 39 -15.12 4.51 -0.17
N LYS A 40 -15.50 4.78 -1.43
CA LYS A 40 -14.60 5.47 -2.37
C LYS A 40 -14.32 6.88 -1.89
N LYS A 41 -13.16 7.42 -2.29
CA LYS A 41 -12.70 8.80 -1.97
C LYS A 41 -12.40 9.05 -0.49
N TYR A 42 -12.38 8.01 0.34
CA TYR A 42 -11.96 8.09 1.74
C TYR A 42 -10.63 7.38 1.97
N ILE A 43 -9.78 8.00 2.79
CA ILE A 43 -8.57 7.36 3.32
C ILE A 43 -8.95 6.65 4.61
N ASN A 44 -8.89 5.32 4.59
CA ASN A 44 -9.25 4.49 5.73
C ASN A 44 -8.00 4.05 6.49
N HIS A 45 -8.06 4.09 7.82
CA HIS A 45 -6.96 3.69 8.70
C HIS A 45 -7.29 2.38 9.42
N ILE A 46 -6.40 1.39 9.29
CA ILE A 46 -6.50 0.11 10.00
C ILE A 46 -5.50 0.12 11.15
N LEU A 47 -6.00 0.17 12.40
CA LEU A 47 -5.17 0.28 13.60
C LEU A 47 -5.21 -0.99 14.43
N GLY A 48 -4.08 -1.31 15.07
CA GLY A 48 -3.97 -2.42 16.01
C GLY A 48 -2.52 -2.74 16.35
N SER A 49 -2.31 -3.56 17.38
CA SER A 49 -0.99 -3.97 17.84
C SER A 49 -0.20 -4.77 16.80
N ASN A 50 1.10 -4.96 17.03
CA ASN A 50 1.90 -5.88 16.23
C ASN A 50 1.32 -7.30 16.34
N GLY A 51 1.26 -8.01 15.21
CA GLY A 51 0.65 -9.34 15.14
C GLY A 51 -0.88 -9.37 15.20
N ALA A 52 -1.57 -8.22 15.17
CA ALA A 52 -3.04 -8.16 15.12
C ALA A 52 -3.65 -8.57 13.76
N GLY A 53 -2.84 -8.84 12.73
CA GLY A 53 -3.30 -9.32 11.43
C GLY A 53 -3.43 -8.26 10.32
N LYS A 54 -3.03 -7.00 10.56
CA LYS A 54 -3.09 -5.91 9.56
C LYS A 54 -2.47 -6.26 8.20
N SER A 55 -1.21 -6.70 8.20
CA SER A 55 -0.51 -7.06 6.96
C SER A 55 -1.09 -8.33 6.33
N SER A 56 -1.64 -9.25 7.14
CA SER A 56 -2.29 -10.45 6.64
C SER A 56 -3.63 -10.11 5.96
N PHE A 57 -4.42 -9.22 6.55
CA PHE A 57 -5.63 -8.66 5.93
C PHE A 57 -5.31 -7.96 4.60
N ALA A 58 -4.26 -7.12 4.57
CA ALA A 58 -3.85 -6.44 3.35
C ALA A 58 -3.47 -7.44 2.23
N LYS A 59 -2.89 -8.59 2.59
CA LYS A 59 -2.60 -9.69 1.64
C LYS A 59 -3.85 -10.42 1.17
N THR A 60 -4.87 -10.63 2.00
CA THR A 60 -6.13 -11.25 1.53
C THR A 60 -6.84 -10.36 0.51
N CYS A 61 -6.76 -9.02 0.68
CA CYS A 61 -7.36 -8.07 -0.26
C CYS A 61 -6.78 -8.17 -1.69
N VAL A 62 -5.56 -8.70 -1.84
CA VAL A 62 -4.90 -8.88 -3.13
C VAL A 62 -4.74 -10.36 -3.51
N GLY A 63 -5.50 -11.26 -2.88
CA GLY A 63 -5.50 -12.69 -3.19
C GLY A 63 -4.21 -13.44 -2.80
N MET A 64 -3.35 -12.85 -1.95
CA MET A 64 -2.10 -13.48 -1.50
C MET A 64 -2.27 -14.37 -0.25
N LEU A 65 -3.45 -14.35 0.38
CA LEU A 65 -3.79 -15.18 1.52
C LEU A 65 -5.28 -15.58 1.46
N GLU A 66 -5.56 -16.81 1.87
CA GLU A 66 -6.91 -17.35 2.01
C GLU A 66 -7.65 -16.75 3.22
N PHE A 67 -8.97 -16.71 3.13
CA PHE A 67 -9.88 -16.24 4.18
C PHE A 67 -11.25 -16.92 4.07
N GLU A 68 -12.07 -16.78 5.10
CA GLU A 68 -13.48 -17.23 5.10
C GLU A 68 -14.42 -16.03 4.95
N GLY A 69 -15.58 -16.23 4.33
CA GLY A 69 -16.55 -15.17 4.05
C GLY A 69 -16.38 -14.60 2.64
N LYS A 70 -16.65 -13.31 2.44
CA LYS A 70 -16.53 -12.65 1.13
C LYS A 70 -15.87 -11.27 1.22
N ILE A 71 -15.13 -10.94 0.16
CA ILE A 71 -14.73 -9.57 -0.16
C ILE A 71 -15.41 -9.19 -1.48
N GLU A 72 -16.28 -8.19 -1.46
CA GLU A 72 -17.05 -7.71 -2.62
C GLU A 72 -16.59 -6.29 -3.04
N GLU A 73 -16.91 -5.89 -4.27
CA GLU A 73 -16.56 -4.58 -4.89
C GLU A 73 -15.05 -4.29 -5.03
N ASN A 74 -14.20 -5.26 -4.69
CA ASN A 74 -12.75 -5.12 -4.71
C ASN A 74 -12.16 -5.23 -6.13
N GLN A 75 -12.42 -4.22 -6.96
CA GLN A 75 -12.23 -4.33 -8.41
C GLN A 75 -10.76 -4.30 -8.87
N GLU A 76 -9.78 -3.87 -8.04
CA GLU A 76 -8.35 -3.85 -8.41
C GLU A 76 -7.46 -3.44 -7.20
N ALA A 77 -7.55 -4.14 -6.07
CA ALA A 77 -6.70 -3.79 -4.93
C ALA A 77 -5.20 -3.98 -5.25
N ILE A 78 -4.39 -2.99 -4.88
CA ILE A 78 -2.93 -3.06 -4.97
C ILE A 78 -2.32 -2.90 -3.59
N LEU A 79 -1.34 -3.75 -3.28
CA LEU A 79 -0.63 -3.76 -2.01
C LEU A 79 0.79 -3.21 -2.18
N ILE A 80 1.07 -2.09 -1.51
CA ILE A 80 2.44 -1.54 -1.43
C ILE A 80 3.10 -2.03 -0.13
N GLY A 81 4.01 -2.98 -0.26
CA GLY A 81 4.74 -3.57 0.87
C GLY A 81 5.93 -2.74 1.36
N SER A 82 6.42 -3.08 2.57
CA SER A 82 7.61 -2.47 3.18
C SER A 82 8.93 -2.97 2.58
N SER A 83 8.97 -4.14 1.96
CA SER A 83 10.13 -4.61 1.19
C SER A 83 10.24 -3.85 -0.14
N SER A 84 11.48 -3.57 -0.58
CA SER A 84 11.77 -2.93 -1.86
C SER A 84 12.44 -3.94 -2.78
N ASN A 85 11.97 -4.02 -4.02
CA ASN A 85 12.62 -4.80 -5.06
C ASN A 85 13.63 -3.95 -5.87
N ILE A 86 13.95 -2.74 -5.38
CA ILE A 86 14.96 -1.87 -6.00
C ILE A 86 16.34 -2.33 -5.55
N PRO A 87 17.28 -2.62 -6.48
CA PRO A 87 18.64 -3.02 -6.13
C PRO A 87 19.30 -2.02 -5.19
N ALA A 88 19.89 -2.54 -4.12
CA ALA A 88 20.40 -1.74 -3.01
C ALA A 88 21.58 -0.82 -3.41
N GLU A 89 22.30 -1.20 -4.47
CA GLU A 89 23.45 -0.48 -5.03
C GLU A 89 23.06 0.70 -5.94
N PHE A 90 21.82 0.73 -6.42
CA PHE A 90 21.36 1.81 -7.30
C PHE A 90 21.36 3.14 -6.54
N THR A 91 21.58 4.21 -7.28
CA THR A 91 21.40 5.57 -6.79
C THR A 91 19.99 6.08 -7.08
N LEU A 92 19.61 7.19 -6.45
CA LEU A 92 18.37 7.89 -6.83
C LEU A 92 18.37 8.25 -8.32
N ASP A 93 19.51 8.71 -8.85
CA ASP A 93 19.63 9.07 -10.26
C ASP A 93 19.43 7.87 -11.20
N ASP A 94 19.93 6.69 -10.83
CA ASP A 94 19.70 5.46 -11.61
C ASP A 94 18.21 5.12 -11.69
N VAL A 95 17.49 5.23 -10.57
CA VAL A 95 16.04 5.01 -10.53
C VAL A 95 15.32 6.02 -11.43
N ILE A 96 15.67 7.30 -11.34
CA ILE A 96 15.05 8.35 -12.18
C ILE A 96 15.36 8.13 -13.67
N LYS A 97 16.59 7.75 -14.02
CA LYS A 97 16.97 7.40 -15.39
C LYS A 97 16.14 6.24 -15.93
N LEU A 98 15.90 5.20 -15.12
CA LEU A 98 15.06 4.06 -15.51
C LEU A 98 13.60 4.46 -15.70
N LEU A 99 13.04 5.30 -14.83
CA LEU A 99 11.67 5.79 -14.97
C LEU A 99 11.51 6.65 -16.24
N LYS A 100 12.50 7.49 -16.56
CA LYS A 100 12.50 8.31 -17.78
C LYS A 100 12.52 7.51 -19.08
N LYS A 101 12.93 6.23 -19.04
CA LYS A 101 12.83 5.34 -20.21
C LYS A 101 11.38 4.94 -20.54
N LYS A 102 10.47 5.04 -19.57
CA LYS A 102 9.07 4.58 -19.70
C LYS A 102 8.04 5.69 -19.57
N PHE A 103 8.39 6.80 -18.93
CA PHE A 103 7.45 7.87 -18.58
C PHE A 103 8.03 9.25 -18.89
N GLU A 104 7.14 10.19 -19.16
CA GLU A 104 7.49 11.59 -19.43
C GLU A 104 8.21 12.26 -18.26
N ALA A 105 9.26 13.02 -18.58
CA ALA A 105 10.09 13.69 -17.59
C ALA A 105 9.28 14.65 -16.70
N GLN A 106 8.33 15.39 -17.27
CA GLN A 106 7.51 16.35 -16.52
C GLN A 106 6.68 15.66 -15.42
N LYS A 107 6.06 14.53 -15.75
CA LYS A 107 5.26 13.74 -14.80
C LYS A 107 6.12 13.17 -13.67
N ILE A 108 7.33 12.70 -13.99
CA ILE A 108 8.30 12.22 -12.99
C ILE A 108 8.70 13.36 -12.06
N MET A 109 9.07 14.53 -12.60
CA MET A 109 9.55 15.66 -11.80
C MET A 109 8.46 16.21 -10.87
N GLY A 110 7.21 16.29 -11.32
CA GLY A 110 6.10 16.71 -10.46
C GLY A 110 5.94 15.84 -9.21
N LEU A 111 5.99 14.50 -9.37
CA LEU A 111 5.94 13.57 -8.23
C LEU A 111 7.23 13.59 -7.39
N TYR A 112 8.38 13.73 -8.04
CA TYR A 112 9.69 13.82 -7.38
C TYR A 112 9.75 14.99 -6.39
N ASP A 113 9.27 16.15 -6.81
CA ASP A 113 9.22 17.36 -5.98
C ASP A 113 8.15 17.25 -4.90
N LEU A 114 6.96 16.72 -5.23
CA LEU A 114 5.88 16.49 -4.25
C LEU A 114 6.34 15.58 -3.10
N LEU A 115 7.11 14.53 -3.41
CA LEU A 115 7.65 13.59 -2.44
C LEU A 115 8.90 14.14 -1.72
N LYS A 116 9.37 15.35 -2.08
CA LYS A 116 10.56 16.02 -1.55
C LYS A 116 11.83 15.19 -1.76
N LEU A 117 11.93 14.49 -2.88
CA LEU A 117 13.12 13.72 -3.26
C LEU A 117 14.26 14.64 -3.74
N ASN A 118 13.95 15.88 -4.13
CA ASN A 118 14.92 16.94 -4.40
C ASN A 118 15.86 17.25 -3.22
N LYS A 119 15.45 16.93 -1.98
CA LYS A 119 16.29 17.06 -0.78
C LYS A 119 17.23 15.88 -0.55
N VAL A 120 17.11 14.82 -1.34
CA VAL A 120 17.95 13.63 -1.25
C VAL A 120 19.07 13.75 -2.29
N SER A 121 20.31 13.46 -1.89
CA SER A 121 21.43 13.48 -2.83
C SER A 121 21.20 12.47 -3.95
N LYS A 122 21.36 12.92 -5.21
CA LYS A 122 21.14 12.11 -6.41
C LYS A 122 22.05 10.88 -6.47
N ASN A 123 23.26 11.00 -5.93
CA ASN A 123 24.28 9.94 -5.92
C ASN A 123 24.20 9.03 -4.67
N LEU A 124 23.23 9.28 -3.79
CA LEU A 124 23.04 8.44 -2.61
C LEU A 124 22.49 7.08 -3.05
N GLN A 125 23.17 6.01 -2.65
CA GLN A 125 22.71 4.64 -2.90
C GLN A 125 21.49 4.30 -2.04
N ILE A 126 20.57 3.51 -2.58
CA ILE A 126 19.34 3.08 -1.90
C ILE A 126 19.66 2.43 -0.54
N LYS A 127 20.71 1.62 -0.43
CA LYS A 127 21.10 0.99 0.85
C LYS A 127 21.42 1.98 1.97
N LYS A 128 21.91 3.17 1.62
CA LYS A 128 22.29 4.24 2.57
C LYS A 128 21.13 5.18 2.93
N MET A 129 19.96 5.00 2.30
CA MET A 129 18.80 5.84 2.55
C MET A 129 18.04 5.41 3.82
N SER A 130 17.36 6.37 4.44
CA SER A 130 16.39 6.08 5.50
C SER A 130 15.18 5.34 4.94
N ASP A 131 14.45 4.62 5.79
CA ASP A 131 13.25 3.89 5.35
C ASP A 131 12.18 4.83 4.79
N GLY A 132 12.07 6.05 5.34
CA GLY A 132 11.20 7.09 4.79
C GLY A 132 11.59 7.53 3.38
N GLN A 133 12.89 7.65 3.09
CA GLN A 133 13.38 7.95 1.74
C GLN A 133 13.11 6.79 0.77
N LYS A 134 13.39 5.55 1.18
CA LYS A 134 13.09 4.35 0.40
C LYS A 134 11.60 4.24 0.07
N GLN A 135 10.73 4.52 1.05
CA GLN A 135 9.28 4.48 0.85
C GLN A 135 8.81 5.53 -0.14
N LYS A 136 9.36 6.75 -0.10
CA LYS A 136 9.06 7.79 -1.10
C LYS A 136 9.44 7.36 -2.51
N ILE A 137 10.57 6.71 -2.70
CA ILE A 137 10.98 6.20 -4.02
C ILE A 137 10.00 5.14 -4.53
N LYS A 138 9.51 4.26 -3.66
CA LYS A 138 8.45 3.30 -4.05
C LYS A 138 7.16 4.00 -4.43
N LEU A 139 6.74 5.00 -3.65
CA LEU A 139 5.54 5.78 -3.97
C LEU A 139 5.70 6.52 -5.30
N LEU A 140 6.89 7.05 -5.62
CA LEU A 140 7.19 7.62 -6.93
C LEU A 140 6.98 6.59 -8.04
N ALA A 141 7.61 5.42 -7.92
CA ALA A 141 7.51 4.34 -8.90
C ALA A 141 6.08 3.77 -9.05
N PHE A 142 5.29 3.81 -7.97
CA PHE A 142 3.89 3.39 -7.97
C PHE A 142 2.96 4.44 -8.59
N PHE A 143 3.02 5.70 -8.16
CA PHE A 143 2.11 6.73 -8.67
C PHE A 143 2.42 7.12 -10.12
N ILE A 144 3.66 6.95 -10.58
CA ILE A 144 4.00 7.25 -11.97
C ILE A 144 3.31 6.29 -12.95
N SER A 145 3.08 5.03 -12.56
CA SER A 145 2.38 4.07 -13.43
C SER A 145 0.89 4.34 -13.58
N ARG A 146 0.33 5.31 -12.83
CA ARG A 146 -1.14 5.58 -12.76
C ARG A 146 -1.95 4.28 -12.72
N PRO A 147 -1.71 3.46 -11.70
CA PRO A 147 -2.59 2.33 -11.44
C PRO A 147 -4.00 2.81 -11.05
#